data_AF-A0A5P1FQK2-F1
#
_entry.id   AF-A0A5P1FQK2-F1
#
_cell.length_a   1.000
_cell.length_b   1.000
_cell.length_c   1.000
_cell.angle_alpha   90.00
_cell.angle_beta   90.00
_cell.angle_gamma   90.00
#
_symmetry.space_group_name_H-M   'P 1'
#
loop_
_entity.id
_entity.type
_entity.pdbx_description
1 polymer ?
#
loop_
_entity_poly.entity_id
_entity_poly.type
_entity_poly.pdbx_seq_one_letter_code
_entity_poly.pdbx_strand_id
1 'polypeptide(L)'
;MENTLLECEEPSINGETKHCATSIESMVEFTTTILNTLQHRIHHHNPQHSATSVTIDEKNSPKQKYTIKPTKMLGLNLVVCHAQTYAYVVFYCHMINATEAYQVSMIGEDGAKAEAICHADSGGWNPKHVAFRVLGVKPGSVPVCHFLPQDHVAWSRKK
;
A
#
# COMPACT_ATOMS: atom_id res chain seq x y z
N MET A 1 6.71 -5.90 -17.42
CA MET A 1 5.96 -7.15 -17.70
C MET A 1 6.57 -8.35 -17.00
N GLU A 2 7.84 -8.72 -17.26
CA GLU A 2 8.48 -9.87 -16.57
C GLU A 2 8.48 -9.73 -15.04
N ASN A 3 8.81 -8.54 -14.51
CA ASN A 3 8.72 -8.27 -13.06
C ASN A 3 7.32 -8.47 -12.48
N THR A 4 6.26 -8.10 -13.20
CA THR A 4 4.87 -8.28 -12.72
C THR A 4 4.54 -9.76 -12.58
N LEU A 5 4.97 -10.60 -13.53
CA LEU A 5 4.79 -12.06 -13.42
C LEU A 5 5.55 -12.61 -12.21
N LEU A 6 6.81 -12.21 -12.04
CA LEU A 6 7.61 -12.62 -10.89
C LEU A 6 6.95 -12.24 -9.56
N GLU A 7 6.50 -11.00 -9.41
CA GLU A 7 5.84 -10.53 -8.18
C GLU A 7 4.54 -11.30 -7.88
N CYS A 8 3.76 -11.60 -8.92
CA CYS A 8 2.51 -12.34 -8.81
C CYS A 8 2.69 -13.84 -8.53
N GLU A 9 3.71 -14.47 -9.09
CA GLU A 9 3.97 -15.91 -8.98
C GLU A 9 4.86 -16.27 -7.79
N GLU A 10 5.64 -15.33 -7.27
CA GLU A 10 6.48 -15.56 -6.08
C GLU A 10 5.57 -15.95 -4.89
N PRO A 11 6.00 -16.84 -3.99
CA PRO A 11 5.25 -17.12 -2.76
C PRO A 11 5.06 -15.85 -1.91
N SER A 12 4.04 -15.86 -1.05
CA SER A 12 3.90 -14.80 -0.04
C SER A 12 5.02 -14.91 0.98
N ILE A 13 5.55 -13.78 1.44
CA ILE A 13 6.51 -13.77 2.56
C ILE A 13 5.80 -14.09 3.88
N ASN A 14 6.58 -14.34 4.94
CA ASN A 14 6.02 -14.58 6.27
C ASN A 14 5.15 -13.41 6.73
N GLY A 15 3.88 -13.70 7.01
CA GLY A 15 2.89 -12.71 7.45
C GLY A 15 2.29 -11.86 6.33
N GLU A 16 2.60 -12.14 5.07
CA GLU A 16 1.95 -11.51 3.92
C GLU A 16 0.79 -12.37 3.40
N THR A 17 -0.30 -11.71 3.04
CA THR A 17 -1.34 -12.25 2.17
C THR A 17 -1.39 -11.40 0.91
N LYS A 18 -1.14 -12.01 -0.25
CA LYS A 18 -1.13 -11.31 -1.54
C LYS A 18 -2.00 -11.99 -2.61
N HIS A 19 -2.41 -11.21 -3.60
CA HIS A 19 -3.22 -11.65 -4.74
C HIS A 19 -2.99 -10.71 -5.92
N CYS A 20 -2.84 -11.28 -7.12
CA CYS A 20 -2.85 -10.49 -8.36
C CYS A 20 -4.25 -10.51 -8.98
N ALA A 21 -4.98 -9.41 -8.82
CA ALA A 21 -6.31 -9.23 -9.37
C ALA A 21 -6.23 -8.74 -10.82
N THR A 22 -6.94 -9.39 -11.74
CA THR A 22 -6.99 -9.02 -13.16
C THR A 22 -8.19 -8.14 -13.52
N SER A 23 -8.94 -7.68 -12.51
CA SER A 23 -10.08 -6.76 -12.67
C SER A 23 -10.29 -5.95 -11.38
N ILE A 24 -11.05 -4.86 -11.49
CA ILE A 24 -11.42 -4.02 -10.34
C ILE A 24 -12.31 -4.80 -9.37
N GLU A 25 -13.19 -5.65 -9.88
CA GLU A 25 -14.09 -6.49 -9.09
C GLU A 25 -13.29 -7.47 -8.23
N SER A 26 -12.32 -8.18 -8.83
CA SER A 26 -11.45 -9.11 -8.11
C SER A 26 -10.59 -8.39 -7.05
N MET A 27 -10.15 -7.16 -7.35
CA MET A 27 -9.44 -6.32 -6.38
C MET A 27 -10.34 -5.99 -5.17
N VAL A 28 -11.58 -5.55 -5.41
CA VAL A 28 -12.54 -5.20 -4.35
C VAL A 28 -12.93 -6.44 -3.55
N GLU A 29 -13.15 -7.58 -4.19
CA GLU A 29 -13.48 -8.84 -3.52
C GLU A 29 -12.34 -9.29 -2.59
N PHE A 30 -11.10 -9.29 -3.08
CA PHE A 30 -9.92 -9.63 -2.27
C PHE A 30 -9.77 -8.70 -1.07
N THR A 31 -9.78 -7.38 -1.30
CA THR A 31 -9.56 -6.38 -0.25
C THR A 31 -10.62 -6.46 0.85
N THR A 32 -11.90 -6.54 0.48
CA THR A 32 -13.01 -6.63 1.45
C THR A 32 -13.00 -7.96 2.20
N THR A 33 -12.71 -9.09 1.55
CA THR A 33 -12.59 -10.40 2.21
C THR A 33 -11.53 -10.38 3.31
N ILE A 34 -10.36 -9.84 2.99
CA ILE A 34 -9.24 -9.75 3.93
C ILE A 34 -9.59 -8.82 5.12
N LEU A 35 -10.11 -7.63 4.84
CA LEU A 35 -10.47 -6.67 5.89
C LEU A 35 -11.60 -7.17 6.80
N ASN A 36 -12.58 -7.88 6.25
CA ASN A 36 -13.67 -8.50 7.01
C ASN A 36 -13.19 -9.68 7.87
N THR A 37 -12.28 -10.51 7.35
CA THR A 37 -11.70 -11.63 8.10
C THR A 37 -10.97 -11.13 9.37
N LEU A 38 -10.30 -9.98 9.26
CA LEU A 38 -9.69 -9.31 10.40
C LEU A 38 -10.71 -8.69 11.38
N GLN A 39 -11.97 -8.49 10.98
CA GLN A 39 -13.03 -7.87 11.79
C GLN A 39 -13.81 -8.87 12.63
N HIS A 40 -13.90 -10.16 12.28
CA HIS A 40 -14.64 -11.16 13.05
C HIS A 40 -14.20 -11.33 14.53
N ARG A 41 -13.17 -10.61 14.98
CA ARG A 41 -12.78 -10.46 16.40
C ARG A 41 -13.47 -9.31 17.14
N ILE A 42 -14.26 -8.44 16.49
CA ILE A 42 -14.91 -7.25 17.09
C ILE A 42 -16.37 -7.15 16.56
N HIS A 43 -17.34 -7.12 17.48
CA HIS A 43 -18.78 -7.30 17.27
C HIS A 43 -19.49 -6.49 16.15
N HIS A 44 -20.47 -7.15 15.51
CA HIS A 44 -21.80 -6.72 15.01
C HIS A 44 -22.04 -5.40 14.25
N HIS A 45 -21.03 -4.66 13.78
CA HIS A 45 -21.26 -3.54 12.86
C HIS A 45 -20.98 -3.91 11.40
N ASN A 46 -21.82 -3.42 10.48
CA ASN A 46 -21.60 -3.52 9.04
C ASN A 46 -20.19 -2.98 8.70
N PRO A 47 -19.29 -3.80 8.11
CA PRO A 47 -17.93 -3.37 7.80
C PRO A 47 -17.92 -2.15 6.89
N GLN A 48 -17.50 -1.00 7.42
CA GLN A 48 -17.26 0.17 6.59
C GLN A 48 -15.80 0.18 6.17
N HIS A 49 -15.56 0.30 4.87
CA HIS A 49 -14.23 0.38 4.28
C HIS A 49 -13.95 1.79 3.74
N SER A 50 -12.68 2.18 3.73
CA SER A 50 -12.20 3.40 3.10
C SER A 50 -11.09 3.05 2.13
N ALA A 51 -11.18 3.58 0.92
CA ALA A 51 -10.12 3.53 -0.07
C ALA A 51 -9.49 4.91 -0.19
N THR A 52 -8.17 4.96 -0.31
CA THR A 52 -7.40 6.18 -0.60
C THR A 52 -6.48 5.89 -1.78
N SER A 53 -6.48 6.77 -2.76
CA SER A 53 -5.55 6.76 -3.88
C SER A 53 -4.94 8.15 -4.04
N VAL A 54 -3.78 8.20 -4.70
CA VAL A 54 -3.12 9.46 -5.05
C VAL A 54 -3.55 9.86 -6.46
N THR A 55 -4.18 11.03 -6.59
CA THR A 55 -4.50 11.63 -7.89
C THR A 55 -3.64 12.87 -8.09
N ILE A 56 -2.68 12.77 -8.99
CA ILE A 56 -1.80 13.88 -9.39
C ILE A 56 -2.19 14.26 -10.81
N ASP A 57 -2.38 15.57 -11.05
CA ASP A 57 -2.50 16.07 -12.42
C ASP A 57 -1.08 16.17 -13.01
N GLU A 58 -0.63 15.10 -13.66
CA GLU A 58 0.73 15.02 -14.22
C GLU A 58 1.06 16.19 -15.16
N LYS A 59 0.07 16.75 -15.87
CA LYS A 59 0.28 17.87 -16.80
C LYS A 59 0.58 19.17 -16.08
N ASN A 60 0.17 19.30 -14.81
CA ASN A 60 0.30 20.50 -14.00
C ASN A 60 1.15 20.30 -12.74
N SER A 61 1.89 19.19 -12.63
CA SER A 61 2.70 18.86 -11.44
C SER A 61 4.21 18.92 -11.75
N PRO A 62 4.82 20.12 -11.76
CA PRO A 62 6.26 20.24 -11.98
C PRO A 62 7.05 19.61 -10.82
N LYS A 63 8.30 19.23 -11.10
CA LYS A 63 9.24 18.83 -10.04
C LYS A 63 9.40 19.99 -9.06
N GLN A 64 9.07 19.76 -7.80
CA GLN A 64 9.04 20.78 -6.76
C GLN A 64 9.51 20.22 -5.42
N LYS A 65 9.69 21.11 -4.44
CA LYS A 65 9.92 20.71 -3.06
C LYS A 65 8.57 20.45 -2.38
N TYR A 66 8.51 19.39 -1.61
CA TYR A 66 7.33 19.05 -0.82
C TYR A 66 7.64 19.16 0.66
N THR A 67 6.69 19.72 1.41
CA THR A 67 6.71 19.62 2.87
C THR A 67 5.91 18.40 3.29
N ILE A 68 6.56 17.44 3.93
CA ILE A 68 5.89 16.25 4.47
C ILE A 68 5.32 16.62 5.85
N LYS A 69 4.01 16.49 6.00
CA LYS A 69 3.35 16.61 7.31
C LYS A 69 2.70 15.28 7.69
N PRO A 70 3.00 14.72 8.87
CA PRO A 70 2.25 13.58 9.37
C PRO A 70 0.81 14.02 9.61
N THR A 71 -0.16 13.27 9.09
CA THR A 71 -1.57 13.67 9.17
C THR A 71 -2.40 12.71 9.98
N LYS A 72 -2.32 11.40 9.74
CA LYS A 72 -3.22 10.44 10.41
C LYS A 72 -2.71 9.00 10.36
N MET A 73 -2.87 8.24 11.44
CA MET A 73 -2.77 6.77 11.36
C MET A 73 -3.99 6.22 10.63
N LEU A 74 -3.79 5.55 9.49
CA LEU A 74 -4.89 4.98 8.69
C LEU A 74 -5.46 3.71 9.34
N GLY A 75 -4.63 2.98 10.08
CA GLY A 75 -5.02 1.80 10.83
C GLY A 75 -3.93 0.75 10.87
N LEU A 76 -4.30 -0.42 11.39
CA LEU A 76 -3.49 -1.62 11.38
C LEU A 76 -3.97 -2.56 10.28
N ASN A 77 -3.03 -3.19 9.58
CA ASN A 77 -3.27 -4.23 8.57
C ASN A 77 -4.12 -3.72 7.39
N LEU A 78 -3.59 -2.76 6.64
CA LEU A 78 -4.20 -2.27 5.40
C LEU A 78 -3.89 -3.21 4.24
N VAL A 79 -4.78 -3.22 3.25
CA VAL A 79 -4.52 -3.88 1.97
C VAL A 79 -4.12 -2.80 0.97
N VAL A 80 -2.93 -2.93 0.37
CA VAL A 80 -2.47 -2.02 -0.69
C VAL A 80 -2.52 -2.77 -2.01
N CYS A 81 -3.11 -2.16 -3.03
CA CYS A 81 -3.17 -2.67 -4.39
C CYS A 81 -2.39 -1.74 -5.33
N HIS A 82 -1.39 -2.31 -5.98
CA HIS A 82 -0.49 -1.63 -6.89
C HIS A 82 -0.91 -1.91 -8.34
N ALA A 83 -1.18 -0.86 -9.11
CA ALA A 83 -1.41 -1.00 -10.55
C ALA A 83 -0.08 -1.40 -11.22
N GLN A 84 -0.08 -2.55 -11.90
CA GLN A 84 1.12 -3.14 -12.47
C GLN A 84 1.27 -2.80 -13.95
N THR A 85 2.51 -2.63 -14.42
CA THR A 85 2.79 -2.43 -15.85
C THR A 85 2.75 -3.75 -16.60
N TYR A 86 1.56 -4.08 -17.12
CA TYR A 86 1.30 -5.32 -17.84
C TYR A 86 0.44 -5.11 -19.09
N ALA A 87 0.40 -6.12 -19.98
CA ALA A 87 -0.34 -6.04 -21.25
C ALA A 87 -1.86 -5.89 -21.09
N TYR A 88 -2.37 -6.21 -19.90
CA TYR A 88 -3.75 -6.02 -19.46
C TYR A 88 -3.76 -5.60 -17.99
N VAL A 89 -4.93 -5.25 -17.46
CA VAL A 89 -5.10 -4.79 -16.08
C VAL A 89 -4.65 -5.86 -15.10
N VAL A 90 -3.68 -5.52 -14.24
CA VAL A 90 -3.24 -6.34 -13.11
C VAL A 90 -3.04 -5.41 -11.91
N PHE A 91 -3.66 -5.77 -10.79
CA PHE A 91 -3.44 -5.15 -9.50
C PHE A 91 -2.72 -6.15 -8.60
N TYR A 92 -1.47 -5.87 -8.25
CA TYR A 92 -0.77 -6.61 -7.20
C TYR A 92 -1.27 -6.10 -5.84
N CYS A 93 -2.13 -6.88 -5.20
CA CYS A 93 -2.70 -6.56 -3.90
C CYS A 93 -2.00 -7.34 -2.80
N HIS A 94 -1.65 -6.69 -1.71
CA HIS A 94 -1.07 -7.38 -0.56
C HIS A 94 -1.40 -6.70 0.78
N MET A 95 -1.32 -7.49 1.84
CA MET A 95 -1.38 -7.05 3.23
C MET A 95 -0.28 -7.76 4.00
N ILE A 96 0.51 -7.00 4.74
CA ILE A 96 1.56 -7.53 5.61
C ILE A 96 1.08 -7.34 7.05
N ASN A 97 1.06 -8.43 7.82
CA ASN A 97 0.64 -8.43 9.22
C ASN A 97 1.47 -7.43 10.04
N ALA A 98 0.83 -6.83 11.05
CA ALA A 98 1.44 -5.83 11.94
C ALA A 98 1.98 -4.58 11.21
N THR A 99 1.50 -4.33 9.98
CA THR A 99 1.76 -3.08 9.28
C THR A 99 0.90 -1.96 9.84
N GLU A 100 1.55 -0.96 10.43
CA GLU A 100 0.95 0.31 10.78
C GLU A 100 1.10 1.28 9.61
N ALA A 101 0.02 1.52 8.85
CA ALA A 101 0.08 2.51 7.80
C ALA A 101 -0.24 3.90 8.33
N TYR A 102 0.61 4.85 7.97
CA TYR A 102 0.48 6.25 8.33
C TYR A 102 0.21 7.06 7.07
N GLN A 103 -0.92 7.78 7.07
CA GLN A 103 -1.18 8.85 6.15
C GLN A 103 -0.21 10.00 6.46
N VAL A 104 0.55 10.41 5.44
CA VAL A 104 1.31 11.65 5.48
C VAL A 104 0.92 12.45 4.27
N SER A 105 0.68 13.74 4.46
CA SER A 105 0.40 14.64 3.35
C SER A 105 1.71 15.26 2.89
N MET A 106 2.08 15.02 1.64
CA MET A 106 3.05 15.86 0.95
C MET A 106 2.36 17.10 0.44
N ILE A 107 2.72 18.29 0.93
CA ILE A 107 2.13 19.55 0.46
C ILE A 107 3.14 20.20 -0.47
N GLY A 108 2.77 20.30 -1.75
CA GLY A 108 3.52 21.06 -2.77
C GLY A 108 3.22 22.56 -2.71
N GLU A 109 4.02 23.36 -3.41
CA GLU A 109 3.75 24.78 -3.63
C GLU A 109 2.46 25.00 -4.45
N ASP A 110 2.12 24.02 -5.30
CA ASP A 110 0.88 23.93 -6.07
C ASP A 110 -0.34 23.45 -5.26
N GLY A 111 -0.14 23.10 -3.98
CA GLY A 111 -1.18 22.54 -3.12
C GLY A 111 -1.48 21.05 -3.37
N ALA A 112 -0.68 20.36 -4.20
CA ALA A 112 -0.80 18.93 -4.41
C ALA A 112 -0.65 18.16 -3.08
N LYS A 113 -1.37 17.05 -2.97
CA LYS A 113 -1.34 16.13 -1.83
C LYS A 113 -1.03 14.72 -2.30
N ALA A 114 0.01 14.12 -1.75
CA ALA A 114 0.32 12.70 -1.93
C ALA A 114 0.25 11.98 -0.59
N GLU A 115 -0.03 10.68 -0.66
CA GLU A 115 -0.11 9.76 0.47
C GLU A 115 1.17 8.90 0.55
N ALA A 116 1.60 8.57 1.76
CA ALA A 116 2.60 7.53 1.98
C ALA A 116 2.00 6.36 2.76
N ILE A 117 2.65 5.21 2.64
CA ILE A 117 2.43 4.03 3.46
C ILE A 117 3.74 3.72 4.15
N CYS A 118 3.66 3.35 5.42
CA CYS A 118 4.79 2.88 6.20
C CYS A 118 4.55 1.43 6.62
N HIS A 119 5.62 0.65 6.59
CA HIS A 119 5.65 -0.73 7.06
C HIS A 119 6.50 -0.76 8.32
N ALA A 120 5.84 -0.90 9.48
CA ALA A 120 6.49 -0.89 10.78
C ALA A 120 7.41 -2.12 10.99
N ASP A 121 7.00 -3.28 10.46
CA ASP A 121 7.80 -4.51 10.45
C ASP A 121 8.16 -4.89 9.01
N SER A 122 9.46 -4.90 8.73
CA SER A 122 10.05 -5.32 7.45
C SER A 122 10.97 -6.53 7.61
N GLY A 123 10.96 -7.21 8.75
CA GLY A 123 11.88 -8.31 9.07
C GLY A 123 11.72 -9.53 8.17
N GLY A 124 10.49 -9.80 7.71
CA GLY A 124 10.18 -10.90 6.79
C GLY A 124 10.45 -10.61 5.32
N TRP A 125 10.83 -9.38 4.96
CA TRP A 125 11.06 -8.99 3.57
C TRP A 125 12.35 -9.61 3.03
N ASN A 126 12.44 -9.75 1.70
CA ASN A 126 13.67 -10.18 1.05
C ASN A 126 14.84 -9.27 1.49
N PRO A 127 15.92 -9.79 2.09
CA PRO A 127 17.06 -8.97 2.52
C PRO A 127 17.74 -8.18 1.41
N LYS A 128 17.53 -8.57 0.15
CA LYS A 128 18.01 -7.86 -1.06
C LYS A 128 17.00 -6.86 -1.62
N HIS A 129 15.86 -6.67 -0.96
CA HIS A 129 14.82 -5.73 -1.38
C HIS A 129 15.41 -4.32 -1.54
N VAL A 130 14.98 -3.61 -2.58
CA VAL A 130 15.56 -2.31 -2.98
C VAL A 130 15.50 -1.27 -1.87
N ALA A 131 14.46 -1.31 -1.03
CA ALA A 131 14.30 -0.41 0.11
C ALA A 131 15.50 -0.44 1.06
N PHE A 132 16.04 -1.62 1.37
CA PHE A 132 17.18 -1.78 2.28
C PHE A 132 18.48 -1.22 1.70
N ARG A 133 18.64 -1.33 0.38
CA ARG A 133 19.78 -0.75 -0.32
C ARG A 133 19.72 0.78 -0.38
N VAL A 134 18.54 1.32 -0.67
CA VAL A 134 18.35 2.78 -0.79
C VAL A 134 18.45 3.46 0.58
N LEU A 135 17.88 2.86 1.61
CA LEU A 135 17.87 3.41 2.97
C LEU A 135 19.14 3.09 3.76
N GLY A 136 19.94 2.10 3.34
CA GLY A 136 21.13 1.67 4.06
C GLY A 136 20.83 0.95 5.38
N VAL A 137 19.69 0.27 5.47
CA VAL A 137 19.19 -0.38 6.69
C VAL A 137 18.98 -1.87 6.49
N LYS A 138 18.91 -2.65 7.58
CA LYS A 138 18.64 -4.09 7.54
C LYS A 138 17.14 -4.38 7.68
N PRO A 139 16.66 -5.54 7.20
CA PRO A 139 15.29 -6.00 7.47
C PRO A 139 14.94 -5.90 8.95
N GLY A 140 13.77 -5.33 9.26
CA GLY A 140 13.24 -5.21 10.62
C GLY A 140 13.96 -4.22 11.55
N SER A 141 15.00 -3.53 11.08
CA SER A 141 15.75 -2.59 11.92
C SER A 141 15.05 -1.24 12.12
N VAL A 142 14.29 -0.79 11.12
CA VAL A 142 13.50 0.44 11.14
C VAL A 142 12.24 0.28 10.29
N PRO A 143 11.20 1.10 10.50
CA PRO A 143 10.08 1.18 9.58
C PRO A 143 10.51 1.61 8.17
N VAL A 144 9.90 1.01 7.15
CA VAL A 144 10.13 1.36 5.74
C VAL A 144 8.91 2.08 5.21
N CYS A 145 9.05 3.34 4.80
CA CYS A 145 7.98 4.14 4.21
C CYS A 145 8.20 4.39 2.73
N HIS A 146 7.12 4.42 1.95
CA HIS A 146 7.14 4.82 0.55
C HIS A 146 5.87 5.60 0.19
N PHE A 147 5.97 6.47 -0.80
CA PHE A 147 4.80 7.14 -1.36
C PHE A 147 3.97 6.16 -2.17
N LEU A 148 2.65 6.34 -2.14
CA LEU A 148 1.73 5.57 -2.97
C LEU A 148 1.75 6.20 -4.37
N PRO A 149 2.14 5.46 -5.43
CA PRO A 149 2.12 6.00 -6.78
C PRO A 149 0.70 6.34 -7.25
N GLN A 150 0.61 7.12 -8.32
CA GLN A 150 -0.66 7.37 -8.99
C GLN A 150 -1.30 6.05 -9.42
N ASP A 151 -2.63 5.96 -9.32
CA ASP A 151 -3.45 4.79 -9.64
C ASP A 151 -3.29 3.57 -8.70
N HIS A 152 -2.51 3.71 -7.64
CA HIS A 152 -2.44 2.71 -6.57
C HIS A 152 -3.46 3.05 -5.48
N VAL A 153 -3.97 2.01 -4.80
CA VAL A 153 -5.08 2.16 -3.84
C VAL A 153 -4.74 1.47 -2.53
N ALA A 154 -4.87 2.19 -1.41
CA ALA A 154 -4.80 1.63 -0.08
C ALA A 154 -6.21 1.53 0.53
N TRP A 155 -6.53 0.35 1.06
CA TRP A 155 -7.82 0.02 1.66
C TRP A 155 -7.66 -0.19 3.17
N SER A 156 -8.56 0.42 3.92
CA SER A 156 -8.61 0.35 5.38
C SER A 156 -10.04 0.18 5.88
N ARG A 157 -10.17 -0.26 7.14
CA ARG A 157 -11.45 -0.21 7.85
C ARG A 157 -11.71 1.21 8.32
N LYS A 158 -12.92 1.72 8.14
CA LYS A 158 -13.37 2.96 8.80
C LYS A 158 -13.59 2.66 10.28
N LYS A 159 -13.00 3.49 11.13
CA LYS A 159 -13.35 3.59 12.54
C LYS A 159 -14.69 4.31 12.68
#